data_AF-A0A8H3ZK50-F1
#
_entry.id   AF-A0A8H3ZK50-F1
#
_cell.length_a   1.000
_cell.length_b   1.000
_cell.length_c   1.000
_cell.angle_alpha   90.00
_cell.angle_beta   90.00
_cell.angle_gamma   90.00
#
_symmetry.space_group_name_H-M   'P 1'
#
loop_
_entity.id
_entity.type
_entity.pdbx_description
1 polymer ?
#
loop_
_entity_poly.entity_id
_entity_poly.type
_entity_poly.pdbx_seq_one_letter_code
_entity_poly.pdbx_strand_id
1 'polypeptide(L)'
;MQFSTIFAIASALTLVAAAPTPAPESSPAAATPAQLFKRKECPSNYASKGVCNGTSCMWGLVNYDCGVGSCVGAGAGDGSCCGWPSDGGVAYCPNGGF
;
A
#
# COMPACT_ATOMS: atom_id res chain seq x y z
N MET A 1 -8.73 69.45 18.87
CA MET A 1 -7.75 69.43 17.76
C MET A 1 -6.54 68.69 18.32
N GLN A 2 -6.35 67.39 18.01
CA GLN A 2 -5.63 66.92 16.81
C GLN A 2 -4.10 66.95 17.10
N PHE A 3 -3.28 65.90 17.05
CA PHE A 3 -3.34 64.57 16.44
C PHE A 3 -2.52 63.56 17.27
N SER A 4 -3.02 62.33 17.33
CA SER A 4 -2.26 61.12 17.60
C SER A 4 -1.07 60.98 16.65
N THR A 5 0.06 60.45 17.10
CA THR A 5 1.09 59.94 16.17
C THR A 5 1.66 58.64 16.69
N ILE A 6 1.23 57.59 16.00
CA ILE A 6 1.51 56.18 16.19
C ILE A 6 2.84 55.90 15.50
N PHE A 7 3.88 55.48 16.24
CA PHE A 7 5.08 54.93 15.63
C PHE A 7 4.87 53.43 15.38
N ALA A 8 4.46 53.14 14.14
CA ALA A 8 4.31 51.80 13.60
C ALA A 8 5.68 51.16 13.36
N ILE A 9 5.95 50.04 14.03
CA ILE A 9 7.08 49.17 13.71
C ILE A 9 6.53 47.95 12.98
N ALA A 10 6.58 48.02 11.65
CA ALA A 10 6.29 46.92 10.74
C ALA A 10 7.46 45.94 10.76
N SER A 11 7.29 44.80 11.44
CA SER A 11 8.23 43.68 11.34
C SER A 11 7.62 42.64 10.40
N ALA A 12 8.15 42.60 9.18
CA ALA A 12 7.77 41.66 8.14
C ALA A 12 8.14 40.23 8.55
N LEU A 13 7.14 39.40 8.85
CA LEU A 13 7.28 37.95 8.90
C LEU A 13 7.09 37.39 7.50
N THR A 14 8.18 37.24 6.76
CA THR A 14 8.25 36.36 5.60
C THR A 14 8.44 34.93 6.10
N LEU A 15 7.35 34.22 6.38
CA LEU A 15 7.37 32.77 6.48
C LEU A 15 6.99 32.20 5.12
N VAL A 16 7.99 31.59 4.49
CA VAL A 16 7.91 30.69 3.33
C VAL A 16 6.63 29.87 3.40
N ALA A 17 5.73 30.10 2.44
CA ALA A 17 4.73 29.11 2.10
C ALA A 17 5.48 27.92 1.49
N ALA A 18 5.82 26.93 2.32
CA ALA A 18 6.08 25.60 1.82
C ALA A 18 4.78 25.15 1.18
N ALA A 19 4.70 25.29 -0.14
CA ALA A 19 3.64 24.66 -0.91
C ALA A 19 3.60 23.20 -0.45
N PRO A 20 2.44 22.66 -0.04
CA PRO A 20 2.31 21.22 0.04
C PRO A 20 2.62 20.75 -1.38
N THR A 21 3.78 20.13 -1.55
CA THR A 21 3.94 19.15 -2.60
C THR A 21 2.70 18.29 -2.51
N PRO A 22 1.92 18.07 -3.58
CA PRO A 22 0.97 16.98 -3.54
C PRO A 22 1.81 15.77 -3.18
N ALA A 23 1.68 15.31 -1.94
CA ALA A 23 2.03 13.94 -1.61
C ALA A 23 1.39 13.12 -2.73
N PRO A 24 2.09 12.14 -3.34
CA PRO A 24 1.39 11.20 -4.19
C PRO A 24 0.19 10.78 -3.38
N GLU A 25 -1.00 11.11 -3.90
CA GLU A 25 -2.25 10.76 -3.28
C GLU A 25 -2.11 9.25 -3.08
N SER A 26 -1.84 8.86 -1.84
CA SER A 26 -2.28 7.59 -1.30
C SER A 26 -3.78 7.77 -1.22
N SER A 27 -4.39 7.85 -2.40
CA SER A 27 -5.76 7.53 -2.63
C SER A 27 -5.89 6.21 -1.89
N PRO A 28 -6.78 6.07 -0.90
CA PRO A 28 -7.42 4.80 -0.76
C PRO A 28 -8.09 4.64 -2.13
N ALA A 29 -7.38 4.01 -3.07
CA ALA A 29 -8.00 3.40 -4.20
C ALA A 29 -9.06 2.54 -3.53
N ALA A 30 -10.29 3.05 -3.56
CA ALA A 30 -11.46 2.30 -3.21
C ALA A 30 -11.25 1.01 -3.98
N ALA A 31 -10.91 -0.05 -3.26
CA ALA A 31 -10.67 -1.35 -3.81
C ALA A 31 -12.02 -1.72 -4.41
N THR A 32 -12.18 -1.38 -5.68
CA THR A 32 -13.31 -1.80 -6.49
C THR A 32 -13.24 -3.30 -6.41
N PRO A 33 -14.23 -3.98 -5.81
CA PRO A 33 -14.12 -5.41 -5.51
C PRO A 33 -14.07 -6.31 -6.76
N ALA A 34 -13.92 -5.73 -7.97
CA ALA A 34 -14.08 -6.42 -9.24
C ALA A 34 -12.98 -6.13 -10.30
N GLN A 35 -11.97 -5.28 -10.05
CA GLN A 35 -11.04 -4.82 -11.12
C GLN A 35 -9.58 -5.30 -11.00
N LEU A 36 -9.23 -6.20 -10.06
CA LEU A 36 -7.81 -6.56 -9.81
C LEU A 36 -7.44 -8.03 -10.08
N PHE A 37 -8.16 -8.73 -10.95
CA PHE A 37 -7.91 -10.15 -11.21
C PHE A 37 -7.68 -10.45 -12.70
N LYS A 38 -6.67 -9.81 -13.30
CA LYS A 38 -5.69 -10.59 -14.08
C LYS A 38 -4.61 -11.13 -13.11
N ARG A 39 -5.06 -11.68 -11.98
CA ARG A 39 -4.21 -12.50 -11.13
C ARG A 39 -3.86 -13.71 -11.98
N LYS A 40 -2.59 -14.06 -12.12
CA LYS A 40 -2.20 -15.45 -12.38
C LYS A 40 -3.10 -16.30 -11.46
N GLU A 41 -3.96 -17.12 -12.05
CA GLU A 41 -5.00 -17.83 -11.33
C GLU A 41 -4.34 -18.54 -10.15
N CYS A 42 -4.72 -18.12 -8.95
CA CYS A 42 -4.24 -18.75 -7.74
C CYS A 42 -4.54 -20.24 -7.86
N PRO A 43 -3.57 -21.11 -7.55
CA PRO A 43 -3.79 -22.54 -7.67
C PRO A 43 -5.04 -22.94 -6.87
N SER A 44 -5.83 -23.85 -7.46
CA SER A 44 -7.20 -24.14 -7.03
C SER A 44 -7.27 -24.80 -5.65
N ASN A 45 -6.18 -25.42 -5.22
CA ASN A 45 -6.00 -26.09 -3.93
C ASN A 45 -5.73 -25.14 -2.76
N TYR A 46 -5.83 -23.82 -2.94
CA TYR A 46 -5.71 -22.88 -1.82
C TYR A 46 -7.06 -22.64 -1.15
N ALA A 47 -7.15 -22.98 0.14
CA ALA A 47 -8.33 -22.71 0.98
C ALA A 47 -8.49 -21.21 1.26
N SER A 48 -7.41 -20.44 1.28
CA SER A 48 -7.45 -18.99 1.48
C SER A 48 -6.52 -18.31 0.49
N LYS A 49 -7.10 -17.51 -0.41
CA LYS A 49 -6.40 -16.82 -1.50
C LYS A 49 -6.19 -15.35 -1.14
N GLY A 50 -4.94 -14.93 -1.00
CA GLY A 50 -4.51 -13.55 -0.74
C GLY A 50 -3.81 -12.92 -1.95
N VAL A 51 -3.47 -11.63 -1.85
CA VAL A 51 -2.56 -10.96 -2.79
C VAL A 51 -1.24 -10.69 -2.10
N CYS A 52 -0.14 -10.75 -2.83
CA CYS A 52 1.11 -10.17 -2.36
C CYS A 52 0.92 -8.68 -2.08
N ASN A 53 1.42 -8.23 -0.93
CA ASN A 53 1.56 -6.83 -0.55
C ASN A 53 2.97 -6.60 0.00
N GLY A 54 3.82 -5.93 -0.79
CA GLY A 54 5.26 -5.83 -0.55
C GLY A 54 5.93 -7.22 -0.54
N THR A 55 6.51 -7.58 0.60
CA THR A 55 7.17 -8.88 0.81
C THR A 55 6.25 -9.96 1.39
N SER A 56 5.01 -9.59 1.77
CA SER A 56 4.09 -10.44 2.52
C SER A 56 2.86 -10.82 1.70
N CYS A 57 2.15 -11.87 2.13
CA CYS A 57 0.86 -12.25 1.59
C CYS A 57 -0.28 -11.58 2.38
N MET A 58 -1.00 -10.67 1.74
CA MET A 58 -2.18 -10.02 2.30
C MET A 58 -3.43 -10.86 2.07
N TRP A 59 -4.11 -11.22 3.14
CA TRP A 59 -5.42 -11.85 3.10
C TRP A 59 -6.42 -11.06 3.92
N GLY A 60 -7.53 -10.67 3.28
CA GLY A 60 -8.43 -9.67 3.85
C GLY A 60 -7.70 -8.33 4.02
N LEU A 61 -7.35 -8.00 5.26
CA LEU A 61 -6.63 -6.77 5.67
C LEU A 61 -5.40 -7.06 6.53
N VAL A 62 -4.96 -8.31 6.61
CA VAL A 62 -3.83 -8.73 7.43
C VAL A 62 -2.71 -9.22 6.53
N ASN A 63 -1.48 -8.76 6.80
CA ASN A 63 -0.26 -9.19 6.12
C ASN A 63 0.36 -10.37 6.87
N TYR A 64 0.56 -11.47 6.14
CA TYR A 64 1.19 -12.67 6.66
C TYR A 64 2.49 -12.93 5.93
N ASP A 65 3.51 -13.36 6.67
CA ASP A 65 4.78 -13.73 6.06
C ASP A 65 4.65 -14.96 5.16
N CYS A 66 5.35 -14.92 4.03
CA CYS A 66 5.48 -16.06 3.13
C CYS A 66 6.33 -17.13 3.80
N GLY A 67 5.78 -18.32 4.02
CA GLY A 67 6.56 -19.47 4.50
C GLY A 67 7.22 -20.24 3.37
N VAL A 68 6.63 -20.24 2.18
CA VAL A 68 7.21 -20.82 0.97
C VAL A 68 7.16 -19.81 -0.17
N GLY A 69 8.32 -19.53 -0.75
CA GLY A 69 8.46 -18.57 -1.83
C GLY A 69 8.57 -17.13 -1.37
N SER A 70 8.39 -16.22 -2.33
CA SER A 70 8.45 -14.79 -2.08
C SER A 70 7.48 -14.02 -2.94
N CYS A 71 6.96 -12.93 -2.37
CA CYS A 71 6.18 -11.93 -3.09
C CYS A 71 7.06 -10.91 -3.84
N VAL A 72 8.39 -10.97 -3.68
CA VAL A 72 9.34 -10.14 -4.43
C VAL A 72 10.15 -10.99 -5.41
N GLY A 73 10.46 -10.43 -6.58
CA GLY A 73 11.27 -11.06 -7.62
C GLY A 73 10.58 -11.11 -8.99
N ALA A 74 11.27 -11.64 -9.99
CA ALA A 74 10.77 -11.66 -11.36
C ALA A 74 9.50 -12.50 -11.50
N GLY A 75 8.38 -11.88 -11.91
CA GLY A 75 7.08 -12.56 -12.05
C GLY A 75 6.27 -12.67 -10.75
N ALA A 76 6.78 -12.08 -9.66
CA ALA A 76 6.10 -11.77 -8.42
C ALA A 76 5.99 -10.25 -8.23
N GLY A 77 5.22 -9.82 -7.24
CA GLY A 77 5.02 -8.41 -6.90
C GLY A 77 3.63 -8.18 -6.31
N ASP A 78 3.39 -6.96 -5.82
CA ASP A 78 2.08 -6.54 -5.32
C ASP A 78 0.95 -6.93 -6.27
N GLY A 79 -0.12 -7.50 -5.71
CA GLY A 79 -1.25 -7.99 -6.49
C GLY A 79 -1.10 -9.42 -7.03
N SER A 80 0.10 -10.01 -6.96
CA SER A 80 0.32 -11.41 -7.35
C SER A 80 -0.42 -12.36 -6.42
N CYS A 81 -0.79 -13.54 -6.92
CA CYS A 81 -1.46 -14.51 -6.07
C CYS A 81 -0.52 -15.08 -5.00
N CYS A 82 -1.00 -15.11 -3.76
CA CYS A 82 -0.44 -15.90 -2.66
C CYS A 82 -1.59 -16.54 -1.87
N GLY A 83 -1.32 -17.48 -0.98
CA GLY A 83 -2.36 -18.09 -0.16
C GLY A 83 -1.93 -19.33 0.59
N TRP A 84 -2.87 -19.97 1.28
CA TRP A 84 -2.63 -21.21 2.02
C TRP A 84 -3.26 -22.40 1.32
N PRO A 85 -2.56 -23.55 1.23
CA PRO A 85 -3.13 -24.78 0.75
C PRO A 85 -4.26 -25.26 1.68
N SER A 86 -5.22 -25.97 1.10
CA SER A 86 -6.35 -26.56 1.84
C SER A 86 -5.92 -27.63 2.84
N ASP A 87 -4.73 -28.20 2.66
CA ASP A 87 -4.10 -29.16 3.58
C ASP A 87 -3.57 -28.51 4.86
N GLY A 88 -3.65 -27.17 4.97
CA GLY A 88 -3.12 -26.39 6.07
C GLY A 88 -1.61 -26.15 5.96
N GLY A 89 -1.05 -25.37 6.90
CA GLY A 89 0.39 -25.07 6.97
C GLY A 89 0.72 -23.59 6.78
N VAL A 90 1.75 -23.31 5.99
CA VAL A 90 2.31 -21.96 5.83
C VAL A 90 1.77 -21.25 4.57
N ALA A 91 1.96 -19.93 4.49
CA ALA A 91 1.57 -19.16 3.31
C ALA A 91 2.52 -19.43 2.13
N TYR A 92 1.95 -19.71 0.97
CA TYR A 92 2.66 -19.91 -0.29
C TYR A 92 2.58 -18.67 -1.17
N CYS A 93 3.73 -18.27 -1.71
CA CYS A 93 3.94 -17.06 -2.48
C CYS A 93 4.56 -17.38 -3.85
N PRO A 94 4.40 -16.49 -4.86
CA PRO A 94 4.65 -16.78 -6.29
C PRO A 94 6.05 -17.29 -6.65
N ASN A 95 7.09 -16.88 -5.92
CA ASN A 95 8.45 -17.40 -6.11
C ASN A 95 8.77 -18.68 -5.30
N GLY A 96 7.74 -19.43 -4.88
CA GLY A 96 7.89 -20.64 -4.06
C GLY A 96 7.83 -21.95 -4.83
N GLY A 97 7.43 -21.92 -6.10
CA GLY A 97 7.10 -23.11 -6.88
C GLY A 97 5.79 -23.73 -6.40
N PHE A 98 4.71 -23.45 -7.11
CA PHE A 98 3.40 -24.08 -6.95
C PHE A 98 2.86 -24.50 -8.31
#